data_AF-A0A7Y5PDH9-F1
#
_entry.id   AF-A0A7Y5PDH9-F1
#
_cell.length_a   1.000
_cell.length_b   1.000
_cell.length_c   1.000
_cell.angle_alpha   90.00
_cell.angle_beta   90.00
_cell.angle_gamma   90.00
#
_symmetry.space_group_name_H-M   'P 1'
#
loop_
_entity.id
_entity.type
_entity.pdbx_description
1 polymer ?
#
loop_
_entity_poly.entity_id
_entity_poly.type
_entity_poly.pdbx_seq_one_letter_code
_entity_poly.pdbx_strand_id
1 'polypeptide(L)'
;RWANPVFVGEPSGECCNFHGDPSHVTLPYSRIEGELSVVRWNLSRNVFDERHEMVPHMPVVLSAKDYFAGQDPALDAVFRMIERVRTAERSR
;
A
#
# COMPACT_ATOMS: atom_id res chain seq x y z
N ARG A 1 -3.79 -4.09 22.14
CA ARG A 1 -3.82 -5.24 21.20
C ARG A 1 -3.69 -4.67 19.80
N TRP A 2 -2.71 -5.08 19.01
CA TRP A 2 -2.60 -4.65 17.60
C TRP A 2 -3.52 -5.51 16.74
N ALA A 3 -4.08 -4.94 15.68
CA ALA A 3 -4.85 -5.71 14.70
C ALA A 3 -3.93 -6.66 13.92
N ASN A 4 -4.48 -7.74 13.37
CA ASN A 4 -3.79 -8.65 12.44
C ASN A 4 -4.49 -8.58 11.06
N PRO A 5 -4.24 -7.51 10.28
CA PRO A 5 -4.94 -7.29 9.03
C PRO A 5 -4.43 -8.21 7.91
N VAL A 6 -5.31 -8.50 6.95
CA VAL A 6 -4.94 -9.11 5.66
C VAL A 6 -4.97 -8.01 4.59
N PHE A 7 -3.81 -7.52 4.18
CA PHE A 7 -3.65 -6.63 3.03
C PHE A 7 -4.00 -7.33 1.70
N VAL A 8 -4.78 -6.64 0.86
CA VAL A 8 -5.25 -7.08 -0.46
C VAL A 8 -5.06 -5.92 -1.44
N GLY A 9 -4.61 -6.19 -2.68
CA GLY A 9 -4.44 -5.18 -3.72
C GLY A 9 -3.09 -5.25 -4.41
N GLU A 10 -2.55 -4.10 -4.82
CA GLU A 10 -1.25 -4.00 -5.49
C GLU A 10 -0.11 -3.76 -4.48
N PRO A 11 1.15 -4.04 -4.86
CA PRO A 11 2.31 -3.61 -4.07
C PRO A 11 2.27 -2.09 -3.83
N SER A 12 2.59 -1.67 -2.61
CA SER A 12 2.70 -0.24 -2.31
C SER A 12 3.89 0.39 -3.02
N GLY A 13 3.80 1.71 -3.30
CA GLY A 13 4.90 2.45 -3.95
C GLY A 13 6.15 2.63 -3.09
N GLU A 14 6.04 2.40 -1.78
CA GLU A 14 7.14 2.38 -0.82
C GLU A 14 6.89 1.31 0.25
N CYS A 15 7.93 0.85 0.96
CA CYS A 15 7.81 -0.06 2.10
C CYS A 15 8.77 0.31 3.18
N CYS A 16 8.28 0.22 4.41
CA CYS A 16 9.05 -0.19 5.58
C CYS A 16 10.14 0.82 6.00
N ASN A 17 11.21 0.98 5.23
CA ASN A 17 12.17 2.07 5.40
C ASN A 17 12.15 2.98 4.16
N PHE A 18 11.73 4.24 4.31
CA PHE A 18 11.55 5.17 3.19
C PHE A 18 11.84 6.62 3.57
N HIS A 19 11.91 7.49 2.56
CA HIS A 19 12.10 8.94 2.76
C HIS A 19 10.75 9.67 2.63
N GLY A 20 10.29 10.25 3.73
CA GLY A 20 9.05 11.01 3.80
C GLY A 20 9.27 12.46 4.21
N ASP A 21 8.15 13.13 4.47
CA ASP A 21 8.03 14.52 4.94
C ASP A 21 8.64 15.55 3.98
N PRO A 22 7.80 16.31 3.25
CA PRO A 22 8.28 17.28 2.28
C PRO A 22 8.91 18.48 2.98
N SER A 23 10.01 18.95 2.40
CA SER A 23 10.58 20.27 2.63
C SER A 23 10.54 21.06 1.33
N HIS A 24 10.19 22.35 1.42
CA HIS A 24 10.12 23.22 0.25
C HIS A 24 11.50 23.76 -0.12
N VAL A 25 11.78 23.77 -1.42
CA VAL A 25 12.95 24.45 -2.00
C VAL A 25 12.48 25.42 -3.07
N THR A 26 12.96 26.66 -3.01
CA THR A 26 12.71 27.68 -4.04
C THR A 26 13.97 27.85 -4.86
N LEU A 27 13.87 27.64 -6.17
CA LEU A 27 15.01 27.83 -7.07
C LEU A 27 15.39 29.33 -7.16
N PRO A 28 16.67 29.70 -7.04
CA PRO A 28 17.08 31.08 -6.81
C PRO A 28 16.81 32.02 -8.01
N TYR A 29 16.81 31.51 -9.24
CA TYR A 29 16.66 32.32 -10.45
C TYR A 29 15.26 32.25 -11.05
N SER A 30 14.67 31.05 -11.11
CA SER A 30 13.34 30.85 -11.70
C SER A 30 12.21 31.04 -10.69
N ARG A 31 12.51 31.01 -9.38
CA ARG A 31 11.53 31.01 -8.27
C ARG A 31 10.54 29.85 -8.33
N ILE A 32 10.84 28.80 -9.09
CA ILE A 32 10.04 27.57 -9.06
C ILE A 32 10.17 26.95 -7.68
N GLU A 33 9.03 26.55 -7.13
CA GLU A 33 8.94 25.81 -5.87
C GLU A 33 8.93 24.31 -6.16
N GLY A 34 9.73 23.57 -5.40
CA GLY A 34 9.74 22.11 -5.40
C GLY A 34 9.63 21.58 -3.97
N GLU A 35 9.23 20.33 -3.86
CA GLU A 35 9.16 19.61 -2.59
C GLU A 35 10.11 18.41 -2.64
N LEU A 36 10.87 18.22 -1.57
CA LEU A 36 11.82 17.12 -1.41
C LEU A 36 11.55 16.40 -0.09
N SER A 37 11.45 15.07 -0.12
CA SER A 37 11.38 14.26 1.11
C SER A 37 12.71 14.29 1.85
N VAL A 38 12.73 14.79 3.09
CA VAL A 38 13.98 14.99 3.86
C VAL A 38 14.12 14.09 5.09
N VAL A 39 13.04 13.46 5.56
CA VAL A 39 13.07 12.61 6.76
C VAL A 39 13.18 11.14 6.35
N ARG A 40 14.12 10.41 6.94
CA ARG A 40 14.22 8.96 6.78
C ARG A 40 13.44 8.24 7.88
N TRP A 41 12.40 7.50 7.50
CA TRP A 41 11.64 6.64 8.40
C TRP A 41 12.21 5.22 8.37
N ASN A 42 12.44 4.63 9.55
CA ASN A 42 12.83 3.22 9.70
C ASN A 42 11.70 2.45 10.39
N LEU A 43 10.62 2.16 9.67
CA LEU A 43 9.44 1.46 10.22
C LEU A 43 9.61 -0.07 10.23
N SER A 44 10.61 -0.61 9.51
CA SER A 44 10.92 -2.03 9.59
C SER A 44 11.60 -2.38 10.91
N ARG A 45 11.39 -3.61 11.39
CA ARG A 45 12.19 -4.18 12.50
C ARG A 45 13.65 -4.40 12.10
N ASN A 46 13.92 -4.53 10.79
CA ASN A 46 15.27 -4.64 10.27
C ASN A 46 15.69 -3.27 9.68
N VAL A 47 16.70 -2.65 10.26
CA VAL A 47 17.25 -1.37 9.79
C VAL A 47 17.88 -1.45 8.39
N PHE A 48 18.22 -2.67 7.95
CA PHE A 48 18.73 -2.98 6.60
C PHE A 48 17.65 -3.57 5.69
N ASP A 49 16.38 -3.36 6.01
CA ASP A 49 15.30 -3.70 5.09
C ASP A 49 15.34 -2.76 3.88
N GLU A 50 15.74 -3.33 2.74
CA GLU A 50 15.88 -2.65 1.44
C GLU A 50 14.68 -2.89 0.53
N ARG A 51 13.58 -3.47 1.04
CA ARG A 51 12.37 -3.66 0.23
C ARG A 51 11.79 -2.31 -0.15
N HIS A 52 11.57 -2.11 -1.44
CA HIS A 52 10.96 -0.89 -1.96
C HIS A 52 9.43 -0.93 -1.94
N GLU A 53 8.83 -2.10 -1.80
CA GLU A 53 7.38 -2.29 -1.83
C GLU A 53 6.90 -3.27 -0.77
N MET A 54 5.69 -3.07 -0.26
CA MET A 54 5.03 -3.99 0.64
C MET A 54 4.09 -4.83 -0.19
N VAL A 55 4.50 -6.07 -0.48
CA VAL A 55 3.65 -7.02 -1.18
C VAL A 55 2.47 -7.39 -0.28
N PRO A 56 1.22 -7.19 -0.73
CA PRO A 56 0.05 -7.56 0.06
C PRO A 56 -0.06 -9.09 0.19
N HIS A 57 -0.75 -9.56 1.23
CA HIS A 57 -0.97 -10.99 1.44
C HIS A 57 -1.78 -11.63 0.29
N MET A 58 -2.66 -10.85 -0.33
CA MET A 58 -3.43 -11.25 -1.51
C MET A 58 -3.23 -10.22 -2.63
N PRO A 59 -2.24 -10.44 -3.52
CA PRO A 59 -2.00 -9.55 -4.65
C PRO A 59 -3.14 -9.63 -5.65
N VAL A 60 -3.72 -8.47 -5.96
CA VAL A 60 -4.81 -8.29 -6.92
C VAL A 60 -4.55 -6.99 -7.68
N VAL A 61 -4.39 -7.10 -8.99
CA VAL A 61 -4.07 -5.98 -9.89
C VAL A 61 -5.35 -5.49 -10.55
N LEU A 62 -5.50 -4.16 -10.65
CA LEU A 62 -6.62 -3.55 -11.37
C LEU A 62 -6.31 -3.55 -12.86
N SER A 63 -7.10 -4.24 -13.68
CA SER A 63 -6.94 -4.15 -15.13
C SER A 63 -7.66 -2.92 -15.68
N ALA A 64 -7.20 -2.43 -16.83
CA ALA A 64 -7.91 -1.36 -17.55
C ALA A 64 -9.36 -1.75 -17.87
N LYS A 65 -9.60 -3.02 -18.22
CA LYS A 65 -10.95 -3.54 -18.49
C LYS A 65 -11.84 -3.41 -17.24
N ASP A 66 -11.34 -3.82 -16.09
CA ASP A 66 -12.09 -3.77 -14.83
C ASP A 66 -12.33 -2.31 -14.41
N TYR A 67 -11.32 -1.45 -14.56
CA TYR A 67 -11.44 -0.01 -14.32
C TYR A 67 -12.55 0.62 -15.17
N PHE A 68 -12.54 0.41 -16.50
CA PHE A 68 -13.57 0.95 -17.38
C PHE A 68 -14.95 0.31 -17.19
N ALA A 69 -15.02 -0.89 -16.63
CA ALA A 69 -16.26 -1.56 -16.26
C ALA A 69 -16.78 -1.17 -14.87
N GLY A 70 -16.05 -0.36 -14.09
CA GLY A 70 -16.38 -0.04 -12.70
C GLY A 70 -16.34 -1.26 -11.78
N GLN A 71 -15.50 -2.26 -12.10
CA GLN A 71 -15.31 -3.48 -11.34
C GLN A 71 -14.04 -3.39 -10.50
N ASP A 72 -14.13 -3.66 -9.20
CA ASP A 72 -12.99 -3.67 -8.28
C ASP A 72 -12.63 -5.11 -7.90
N PRO A 73 -11.59 -5.69 -8.53
CA PRO A 73 -11.20 -7.07 -8.26
C PRO A 73 -10.66 -7.27 -6.83
N ALA A 74 -10.10 -6.22 -6.21
CA ALA A 74 -9.58 -6.30 -4.84
C ALA A 74 -10.73 -6.38 -3.83
N LEU A 75 -11.79 -5.58 -4.01
CA LEU A 75 -12.99 -5.68 -3.19
C LEU A 75 -13.72 -7.02 -3.38
N ASP A 76 -13.81 -7.51 -4.63
CA ASP A 76 -14.38 -8.83 -4.91
C ASP A 76 -13.62 -9.94 -4.17
N ALA A 77 -12.29 -9.88 -4.16
CA ALA A 77 -11.44 -10.79 -3.42
C ALA A 77 -11.70 -10.72 -1.90
N VAL A 78 -11.84 -9.51 -1.34
CA VAL A 78 -12.17 -9.30 0.07
C VAL A 78 -13.52 -9.90 0.42
N PHE A 79 -14.57 -9.66 -0.37
CA PHE A 79 -15.90 -10.21 -0.10
C PHE A 79 -15.91 -11.74 -0.14
N ARG A 80 -15.24 -12.35 -1.13
CA ARG A 80 -15.10 -13.82 -1.19
C ARG A 80 -14.37 -14.38 0.03
N MET A 81 -13.36 -13.69 0.53
CA MET A 81 -12.65 -14.09 1.76
C MET A 81 -13.59 -14.04 2.98
N ILE A 82 -14.33 -12.94 3.14
CA ILE A 82 -15.30 -12.77 4.23
C ILE A 82 -16.37 -13.86 4.20
N GLU A 83 -16.91 -14.18 3.02
CA GLU A 83 -17.92 -15.24 2.85
C GLU A 83 -17.39 -16.63 3.23
N ARG A 84 -16.14 -16.95 2.86
CA ARG A 84 -15.50 -18.21 3.22
C ARG A 84 -15.35 -18.35 4.73
N VAL A 85 -14.88 -17.30 5.41
CA VAL A 85 -14.72 -17.30 6.87
C VAL A 85 -16.08 -17.50 7.55
N ARG A 86 -17.10 -16.75 7.14
CA ARG A 86 -18.46 -16.86 7.69
C ARG A 86 -19.07 -18.26 7.50
N THR A 87 -18.83 -18.88 6.35
CA THR A 87 -19.32 -20.24 6.07
C THR A 87 -18.62 -21.27 6.96
N ALA A 88 -17.30 -21.17 7.11
CA ALA A 88 -16.51 -22.08 7.96
C ALA A 88 -16.92 -21.99 9.44
N GLU A 89 -17.24 -20.79 9.94
CA GLU A 89 -17.74 -20.59 11.30
C GLU A 89 -19.13 -21.18 11.52
N ARG A 90 -20.00 -21.16 10.50
CA ARG A 90 -21.35 -21.75 10.59
C ARG A 90 -21.37 -23.27 10.54
N SER A 91 -20.33 -23.89 9.99
CA SER A 91 -20.17 -25.35 9.91
C SER A 91 -19.50 -25.98 11.13
N ARG A 92 -19.11 -25.16 12.12
CA ARG A 92 -18.57 -25.60 13.42
C ARG A 92 -19.66 -25.55 14.48
#